data_AF-A0A520IEE4-F1
#
_entry.id   AF-A0A520IEE4-F1
#
_cell.length_a   1.000
_cell.length_b   1.000
_cell.length_c   1.000
_cell.angle_alpha   90.00
_cell.angle_beta   90.00
_cell.angle_gamma   90.00
#
_symmetry.space_group_name_H-M   'P 1'
#
loop_
_entity.id
_entity.type
_entity.pdbx_description
1 polymer ?
#
loop_
_entity_poly.entity_id
_entity_poly.type
_entity_poly.pdbx_seq_one_letter_code
_entity_poly.pdbx_strand_id
1 'polypeptide(L)'
;MLIPIIEIHDNYAHYQFKASYDHALQYQLEKTLFFLKQVEVGLDEQNRDLRWYISNKELMYSLESLINSLSTLTEYYHGWIIYSHVGTVEHKKIRYSAIRRDAHADKVIDRIFEYHLLGTLRRSTIDATAYREQCKQAFQKAYECLLIGAPYELYVLNNYMKHNMVAGEYAPKANFNAQQITVPYVHISRPNDQLLNQSVYKTLFTHKLTLDGRVESEQGDYFINIINTKSRKLCTVGGLPVYSINGIDYIPGNDTVGISMESIVEVSHGLLLSIAQTFAESAKNDQACTTLLNRLTQEISKRVPKTLSRLVDR
;
A
#
# COMPACT_ATOMS: atom_id res chain seq x y z
N MET A 1 15.48 -6.87 16.34
CA MET A 1 14.59 -6.49 17.46
C MET A 1 15.34 -5.57 18.40
N LEU A 2 14.68 -4.54 18.92
CA LEU A 2 15.27 -3.56 19.84
C LEU A 2 15.06 -3.88 21.33
N ILE A 3 14.02 -4.65 21.70
CA ILE A 3 13.77 -5.02 23.10
C ILE A 3 14.90 -5.86 23.70
N PRO A 4 15.48 -5.45 24.85
CA PRO A 4 16.45 -6.28 25.57
C PRO A 4 15.81 -7.59 26.05
N ILE A 5 16.55 -8.69 25.91
CA ILE A 5 16.07 -10.05 26.26
C ILE A 5 15.58 -10.12 27.71
N ILE A 6 16.24 -9.42 28.63
CA ILE A 6 15.90 -9.41 30.06
C ILE A 6 14.48 -8.89 30.33
N GLU A 7 13.94 -8.05 29.44
CA GLU A 7 12.62 -7.43 29.58
C GLU A 7 11.48 -8.35 29.15
N ILE A 8 11.78 -9.41 28.42
CA ILE A 8 10.79 -10.36 27.92
C ILE A 8 10.38 -11.29 29.06
N HIS A 9 9.08 -11.35 29.35
CA HIS A 9 8.55 -12.16 30.47
C HIS A 9 8.62 -13.66 30.15
N ASP A 10 8.12 -14.06 28.98
CA ASP A 10 8.19 -15.42 28.45
C ASP A 10 9.06 -15.43 27.19
N ASN A 11 10.35 -15.73 27.39
CA ASN A 11 11.32 -15.79 26.30
C ASN A 11 10.91 -16.82 25.23
N TYR A 12 10.38 -17.97 25.63
CA TYR A 12 10.09 -19.06 24.69
C TYR A 12 8.94 -18.66 23.75
N ALA A 13 7.81 -18.23 24.32
CA ALA A 13 6.68 -17.79 23.52
C ALA A 13 7.05 -16.60 22.63
N HIS A 14 7.85 -15.66 23.14
CA HIS A 14 8.29 -14.50 22.37
C HIS A 14 9.10 -14.88 21.13
N TYR A 15 10.10 -15.76 21.28
CA TYR A 15 10.89 -16.20 20.13
C TYR A 15 10.07 -17.01 19.13
N GLN A 16 9.07 -17.78 19.58
CA GLN A 16 8.13 -18.47 18.68
C GLN A 16 7.25 -17.48 17.90
N PHE A 17 6.70 -16.46 18.56
CA PHE A 17 5.92 -15.42 17.90
C PHE A 17 6.77 -14.67 16.89
N LYS A 18 7.97 -14.23 17.27
CA LYS A 18 8.91 -13.57 16.37
C LYS A 18 9.20 -14.42 15.14
N ALA A 19 9.61 -15.67 15.33
CA ALA A 19 9.94 -16.57 14.21
C ALA A 19 8.71 -16.79 13.29
N SER A 20 7.52 -16.92 13.88
CA SER A 20 6.26 -17.07 13.14
C SER A 20 5.93 -15.83 12.32
N TYR A 21 6.10 -14.62 12.86
CA TYR A 21 5.89 -13.36 12.13
C TYR A 21 6.95 -13.14 11.05
N ASP A 22 8.21 -13.47 11.30
CA ASP A 22 9.28 -13.38 10.30
C ASP A 22 8.97 -14.29 9.10
N HIS A 23 8.62 -15.56 9.36
CA HIS A 23 8.28 -16.52 8.30
C HIS A 23 6.99 -16.14 7.57
N ALA A 24 5.96 -15.71 8.31
CA ALA A 24 4.70 -15.29 7.70
C ALA A 24 4.89 -14.05 6.81
N LEU A 25 5.70 -13.07 7.23
CA LEU A 25 6.00 -11.89 6.41
C LEU A 25 6.75 -12.27 5.13
N GLN A 26 7.75 -13.16 5.22
CA GLN A 26 8.44 -13.70 4.03
C GLN A 26 7.45 -14.34 3.06
N TYR A 27 6.59 -15.23 3.57
CA TYR A 27 5.57 -15.89 2.76
C TYR A 27 4.61 -14.88 2.10
N GLN A 28 4.13 -13.86 2.83
CA GLN A 28 3.24 -12.85 2.25
C GLN A 28 3.94 -12.00 1.19
N LEU A 29 5.24 -11.69 1.35
CA LEU A 29 6.03 -11.01 0.33
C LEU A 29 6.13 -11.84 -0.96
N GLU A 30 6.48 -13.12 -0.84
CA GLU A 30 6.60 -14.03 -1.99
C GLU A 30 5.25 -14.22 -2.70
N LYS A 31 4.19 -14.46 -1.94
CA LYS A 31 2.82 -14.60 -2.46
C LYS A 31 2.34 -13.35 -3.19
N THR A 32 2.58 -12.17 -2.62
CA THR A 32 2.18 -10.90 -3.23
C THR A 32 2.98 -10.65 -4.50
N LEU A 33 4.29 -10.92 -4.50
CA LEU A 33 5.14 -10.84 -5.69
C LEU A 33 4.67 -11.79 -6.79
N PHE A 34 4.28 -13.02 -6.45
CA PHE A 34 3.74 -13.97 -7.41
C PHE A 34 2.53 -13.40 -8.17
N PHE A 35 1.51 -12.91 -7.45
CA PHE A 35 0.33 -12.32 -8.10
C PHE A 35 0.65 -11.04 -8.86
N LEU A 36 1.55 -10.21 -8.33
CA LEU A 36 2.05 -9.04 -9.02
C LEU A 36 2.63 -9.42 -10.39
N LYS A 37 3.46 -10.47 -10.47
CA LYS A 37 4.02 -10.94 -11.75
C LYS A 37 2.96 -11.46 -12.72
N GLN A 38 1.92 -12.13 -12.22
CA GLN A 38 0.80 -12.55 -13.08
C GLN A 38 0.06 -11.34 -13.67
N VAL A 39 -0.19 -10.31 -12.86
CA VAL A 39 -0.83 -9.06 -13.34
C VAL A 39 0.07 -8.34 -14.34
N GLU A 40 1.37 -8.23 -14.07
CA GLU A 40 2.34 -7.62 -15.00
C GLU A 40 2.32 -8.29 -16.39
N VAL A 41 2.34 -9.62 -16.42
CA VAL A 41 2.29 -10.40 -17.67
C VAL A 41 0.97 -10.15 -18.40
N GLY A 42 -0.16 -10.25 -17.70
CA GLY A 42 -1.46 -10.05 -18.34
C GLY A 42 -1.67 -8.62 -18.85
N LEU A 43 -1.13 -7.60 -18.18
CA LEU A 43 -1.14 -6.22 -18.69
C LEU A 43 -0.26 -6.06 -19.94
N ASP A 44 0.91 -6.70 -19.97
CA ASP A 44 1.80 -6.67 -21.14
C ASP A 44 1.18 -7.38 -22.36
N GLU A 45 0.43 -8.46 -22.14
CA GLU A 45 -0.38 -9.13 -23.16
C GLU A 45 -1.53 -8.22 -23.63
N GLN A 46 -2.29 -7.63 -22.70
CA GLN A 46 -3.40 -6.73 -23.03
C GLN A 46 -2.93 -5.52 -23.85
N ASN A 47 -1.74 -4.98 -23.56
CA ASN A 47 -1.19 -3.87 -24.31
C ASN A 47 -0.88 -4.23 -25.78
N ARG A 48 -0.66 -5.51 -26.09
CA ARG A 48 -0.46 -6.01 -27.46
C ARG A 48 -1.78 -6.37 -28.14
N ASP A 49 -2.88 -6.49 -27.39
CA ASP A 49 -4.20 -6.79 -27.96
C ASP A 49 -4.79 -5.57 -28.69
N LEU A 50 -5.47 -5.83 -29.80
CA LEU A 50 -6.19 -4.84 -30.57
C LEU A 50 -7.51 -4.45 -29.91
N ARG A 51 -8.05 -5.29 -29.02
CA ARG A 51 -9.31 -5.10 -28.32
C ARG A 51 -9.26 -3.97 -27.29
N TRP A 52 -10.43 -3.38 -27.06
CA TRP A 52 -10.69 -2.33 -26.06
C TRP A 52 -11.22 -2.91 -24.74
N TYR A 53 -11.22 -4.23 -24.61
CA TYR A 53 -11.76 -4.95 -23.48
C TYR A 53 -10.81 -6.07 -23.07
N ILE A 54 -10.78 -6.38 -21.77
CA ILE A 54 -10.04 -7.48 -21.20
C ILE A 54 -10.93 -8.72 -21.22
N SER A 55 -10.64 -9.68 -22.08
CA SER A 55 -11.33 -10.98 -22.09
C SER A 55 -10.67 -12.03 -21.21
N ASN A 56 -9.47 -11.77 -20.70
CA ASN A 56 -8.72 -12.71 -19.87
C ASN A 56 -9.22 -12.67 -18.41
N LYS A 57 -10.02 -13.66 -18.01
CA LYS A 57 -10.52 -13.80 -16.64
C LYS A 57 -9.41 -14.08 -15.62
N GLU A 58 -8.33 -14.75 -16.03
CA GLU A 58 -7.21 -15.06 -15.14
C GLU A 58 -6.47 -13.79 -14.70
N LEU A 59 -6.39 -12.78 -15.57
CA LEU A 59 -5.87 -11.46 -15.21
C LEU A 59 -6.74 -10.81 -14.13
N MET A 60 -8.07 -10.90 -14.24
CA MET A 60 -8.98 -10.34 -13.23
C MET A 60 -8.84 -11.04 -11.87
N TYR A 61 -8.78 -12.38 -11.86
CA TYR A 61 -8.55 -13.15 -10.63
C TYR A 61 -7.19 -12.86 -10.01
N SER A 62 -6.16 -12.68 -10.83
CA SER A 62 -4.81 -12.32 -10.37
C SER A 62 -4.78 -10.92 -9.77
N LEU A 63 -5.52 -9.98 -10.36
CA LEU A 63 -5.63 -8.61 -9.87
C LEU A 63 -6.37 -8.54 -8.52
N GLU A 64 -7.49 -9.24 -8.39
CA GLU A 64 -8.20 -9.38 -7.11
C GLU A 64 -7.30 -10.01 -6.04
N SER A 65 -6.60 -11.08 -6.41
CA SER A 65 -5.67 -11.78 -5.51
C SER A 65 -4.49 -10.91 -5.10
N LEU A 66 -3.98 -10.06 -6.00
CA LEU A 66 -2.93 -9.09 -5.71
C LEU A 66 -3.40 -8.08 -4.66
N ILE A 67 -4.54 -7.43 -4.89
CA ILE A 67 -5.06 -6.39 -3.97
C ILE A 67 -5.37 -6.97 -2.58
N ASN A 68 -5.95 -8.18 -2.53
CA ASN A 68 -6.18 -8.88 -1.27
C ASN A 68 -4.84 -9.23 -0.57
N SER A 69 -3.87 -9.74 -1.33
CA SER A 69 -2.54 -10.07 -0.79
C SER A 69 -1.81 -8.83 -0.27
N LEU A 70 -1.95 -7.65 -0.90
CA LEU A 70 -1.41 -6.39 -0.40
C LEU A 70 -2.04 -5.96 0.93
N SER A 71 -3.36 -6.11 1.06
CA SER A 71 -4.06 -5.83 2.32
C SER A 71 -3.58 -6.77 3.43
N THR A 72 -3.43 -8.06 3.12
CA THR A 72 -2.91 -9.06 4.05
C THR A 72 -1.47 -8.74 4.44
N LEU A 73 -0.60 -8.45 3.46
CA LEU A 73 0.80 -8.07 3.68
C LEU A 73 0.93 -6.84 4.59
N THR A 74 0.07 -5.83 4.42
CA THR A 74 0.02 -4.63 5.26
C THR A 74 -0.22 -5.00 6.73
N GLU A 75 -1.18 -5.87 7.00
CA GLU A 75 -1.52 -6.30 8.37
C GLU A 75 -0.40 -7.15 9.00
N TYR A 76 0.19 -8.07 8.23
CA TYR A 76 1.33 -8.86 8.69
C TYR A 76 2.58 -8.01 8.94
N TYR A 77 2.85 -7.03 8.08
CA TYR A 77 3.98 -6.12 8.25
C TYR A 77 3.80 -5.22 9.47
N HIS A 78 2.58 -4.71 9.71
CA HIS A 78 2.27 -3.98 10.94
C HIS A 78 2.52 -4.83 12.20
N GLY A 79 2.06 -6.09 12.20
CA GLY A 79 2.34 -7.02 13.30
C GLY A 79 3.83 -7.32 13.48
N TRP A 80 4.55 -7.49 12.36
CA TRP A 80 5.99 -7.70 12.35
C TRP A 80 6.77 -6.50 12.92
N ILE A 81 6.36 -5.26 12.62
CA ILE A 81 7.00 -4.07 13.21
C ILE A 81 6.90 -4.11 14.74
N ILE A 82 5.73 -4.46 15.26
CA ILE A 82 5.46 -4.50 16.70
C ILE A 82 6.25 -5.63 17.37
N TYR A 83 6.19 -6.84 16.82
CA TYR A 83 6.73 -8.04 17.49
C TYR A 83 8.16 -8.40 17.15
N SER A 84 8.59 -8.19 15.90
CA SER A 84 9.93 -8.59 15.44
C SER A 84 10.90 -7.42 15.33
N HIS A 85 10.44 -6.27 14.83
CA HIS A 85 11.32 -5.11 14.60
C HIS A 85 11.61 -4.34 15.89
N VAL A 86 10.57 -3.83 16.55
CA VAL A 86 10.68 -3.12 17.84
C VAL A 86 10.76 -4.13 18.97
N GLY A 87 9.73 -4.98 19.10
CA GLY A 87 9.57 -5.95 20.17
C GLY A 87 8.72 -5.42 21.33
N THR A 88 8.13 -6.34 22.08
CA THR A 88 7.23 -6.06 23.21
C THR A 88 7.53 -6.98 24.39
N VAL A 89 7.20 -6.51 25.60
CA VAL A 89 7.19 -7.30 26.83
C VAL A 89 6.00 -8.29 26.91
N GLU A 90 4.92 -8.05 26.14
CA GLU A 90 3.68 -8.85 26.19
C GLU A 90 2.97 -8.92 24.83
N HIS A 91 2.55 -10.12 24.42
CA HIS A 91 1.86 -10.31 23.14
C HIS A 91 0.36 -10.07 23.29
N LYS A 92 -0.19 -9.20 22.44
CA LYS A 92 -1.62 -8.86 22.44
C LYS A 92 -2.25 -9.14 21.07
N LYS A 93 -3.56 -8.94 20.94
CA LYS A 93 -4.18 -8.99 19.61
C LYS A 93 -3.72 -7.76 18.80
N ILE A 94 -3.14 -8.00 17.62
CA ILE A 94 -2.82 -6.95 16.65
C ILE A 94 -4.09 -6.49 15.95
N ARG A 95 -4.22 -5.18 15.78
CA ARG A 95 -5.27 -4.57 14.96
C ARG A 95 -4.64 -3.45 14.15
N TYR A 96 -4.61 -3.61 12.84
CA TYR A 96 -4.13 -2.56 11.96
C TYR A 96 -5.12 -1.40 11.96
N SER A 97 -4.59 -0.19 12.12
CA SER A 97 -5.32 1.06 11.94
C SER A 97 -4.45 2.02 11.13
N ALA A 98 -4.98 2.53 10.04
CA ALA A 98 -4.26 3.49 9.21
C ALA A 98 -3.99 4.80 9.97
N ILE A 99 -2.81 5.38 9.76
CA ILE A 99 -2.36 6.60 10.45
C ILE A 99 -2.22 7.72 9.42
N ARG A 100 -2.83 8.88 9.69
CA ARG A 100 -2.69 10.08 8.85
C ARG A 100 -1.29 10.66 8.96
N ARG A 101 -0.77 11.24 7.88
CA ARG A 101 0.49 12.01 7.87
C ARG A 101 0.20 13.47 8.24
N ASP A 102 -0.25 13.68 9.47
CA ASP A 102 -0.60 14.99 10.02
C ASP A 102 -0.13 15.15 11.47
N ALA A 103 -0.47 16.28 12.09
CA ALA A 103 -0.11 16.60 13.48
C ALA A 103 -0.73 15.64 14.53
N HIS A 104 -1.57 14.69 14.14
CA HIS A 104 -2.16 13.69 15.02
C HIS A 104 -1.46 12.32 14.94
N ALA A 105 -0.54 12.14 13.98
CA ALA A 105 0.21 10.89 13.81
C ALA A 105 0.88 10.43 15.11
N ASP A 106 1.62 11.33 15.77
CA ASP A 106 2.36 11.01 16.99
C ASP A 106 1.44 10.54 18.13
N LYS A 107 0.26 11.16 18.28
CA LYS A 107 -0.73 10.75 19.30
C LYS A 107 -1.26 9.34 19.04
N VAL A 108 -1.42 8.96 17.78
CA VAL A 108 -1.86 7.60 17.41
C VAL A 108 -0.74 6.60 17.65
N ILE A 109 0.50 6.95 17.30
CA ILE A 109 1.69 6.12 17.56
C ILE A 109 1.88 5.91 19.07
N ASP A 110 1.72 6.95 19.89
CA ASP A 110 1.84 6.84 21.35
C ASP A 110 0.81 5.86 21.93
N ARG A 111 -0.44 5.87 21.43
CA ARG A 111 -1.46 4.87 21.81
C ARG A 111 -1.08 3.45 21.42
N ILE A 112 -0.45 3.24 20.25
CA ILE A 112 0.08 1.94 19.84
C ILE A 112 1.16 1.47 20.83
N PHE A 113 2.07 2.38 21.20
CA PHE A 113 3.14 2.10 22.15
C PHE A 113 2.60 1.75 23.54
N GLU A 114 1.60 2.47 24.03
CA GLU A 114 0.93 2.19 25.29
C GLU A 114 0.20 0.85 25.27
N TYR A 115 -0.61 0.60 24.23
CA TYR A 115 -1.39 -0.62 24.13
C TYR A 115 -0.49 -1.86 24.03
N HIS A 116 0.54 -1.81 23.18
CA HIS A 116 1.48 -2.93 22.96
C HIS A 116 2.70 -2.91 23.88
N LEU A 117 2.77 -2.00 24.87
CA LEU A 117 3.89 -1.89 25.81
C LEU A 117 5.27 -1.78 25.12
N LEU A 118 5.33 -1.06 24.00
CA LEU A 118 6.56 -0.85 23.25
C LEU A 118 7.47 0.16 23.95
N GLY A 119 8.78 -0.08 23.91
CA GLY A 119 9.76 0.79 24.58
C GLY A 119 9.67 0.75 26.11
N THR A 120 8.99 -0.26 26.69
CA THR A 120 8.84 -0.39 28.15
C THR A 120 9.99 -1.21 28.72
N LEU A 121 10.68 -0.64 29.71
CA LEU A 121 11.72 -1.31 30.49
C LEU A 121 11.23 -1.49 31.94
N ARG A 122 11.31 -2.70 32.47
CA ARG A 122 10.93 -3.05 33.85
C ARG A 122 12.10 -3.61 34.66
N ARG A 123 13.13 -4.15 33.99
CA ARG A 123 14.19 -4.95 34.63
C ARG A 123 15.61 -4.44 34.32
N SER A 124 15.81 -3.71 33.24
CA SER A 124 17.12 -3.18 32.84
C SER A 124 17.41 -1.83 33.48
N THR A 125 18.71 -1.51 33.55
CA THR A 125 19.24 -0.23 34.05
C THR A 125 19.45 0.80 32.94
N ILE A 126 18.95 0.52 31.73
CA ILE A 126 19.05 1.43 30.58
C ILE A 126 18.13 2.63 30.84
N ASP A 127 18.52 3.81 30.37
CA ASP A 127 17.66 5.00 30.38
C ASP A 127 16.38 4.73 29.59
N ALA A 128 15.25 4.61 30.31
CA ALA A 128 13.95 4.28 29.75
C ALA A 128 13.43 5.36 28.79
N THR A 129 13.75 6.63 29.02
CA THR A 129 13.32 7.73 28.16
C THR A 129 14.07 7.70 26.84
N ALA A 130 15.41 7.60 26.90
CA ALA A 130 16.24 7.50 25.70
C ALA A 130 15.91 6.25 24.88
N TYR A 131 15.68 5.12 25.56
CA TYR A 131 15.31 3.86 24.91
C TYR A 131 13.95 3.92 24.22
N ARG A 132 12.93 4.48 24.90
CA ARG A 132 11.59 4.64 24.30
C ARG A 132 11.63 5.50 23.05
N GLU A 133 12.42 6.57 23.06
CA GLU A 133 12.60 7.45 21.91
C GLU A 133 13.26 6.71 20.73
N GLN A 134 14.30 5.90 21.00
CA GLN A 134 14.93 5.05 19.99
C GLN A 134 13.91 4.07 19.37
N CYS A 135 13.06 3.44 20.18
CA CYS A 135 11.99 2.57 19.69
C CYS A 135 10.98 3.33 18.82
N LYS A 136 10.59 4.55 19.22
CA LYS A 136 9.65 5.39 18.47
C LYS A 136 10.21 5.78 17.11
N GLN A 137 11.48 6.17 17.04
CA GLN A 137 12.15 6.49 15.78
C GLN A 137 12.24 5.28 14.84
N ALA A 138 12.60 4.11 15.37
CA ALA A 138 12.64 2.87 14.59
C ALA A 138 11.25 2.46 14.08
N PHE A 139 10.22 2.57 14.93
CA PHE A 139 8.83 2.34 14.53
C PHE A 139 8.41 3.29 13.41
N GLN A 140 8.62 4.60 13.58
CA GLN A 140 8.25 5.62 12.60
C GLN A 140 8.93 5.37 11.25
N LYS A 141 10.23 5.06 11.25
CA LYS A 141 10.97 4.71 10.03
C LYS A 141 10.36 3.49 9.34
N ALA A 142 10.13 2.40 10.08
CA ALA A 142 9.60 1.16 9.52
C ALA A 142 8.14 1.30 9.04
N TYR A 143 7.36 2.16 9.68
CA TYR A 143 5.93 2.36 9.42
C TYR A 143 5.65 3.39 8.31
N GLU A 144 6.66 4.12 7.83
CA GLU A 144 6.47 5.25 6.91
C GLU A 144 5.67 4.87 5.65
N CYS A 145 5.90 3.69 5.09
CA CYS A 145 5.21 3.21 3.89
C CYS A 145 3.74 2.79 4.14
N LEU A 146 3.32 2.62 5.40
CA LEU A 146 1.94 2.29 5.78
C LEU A 146 1.11 3.51 6.18
N LEU A 147 1.72 4.70 6.30
CA LEU A 147 0.97 5.94 6.51
C LEU A 147 -0.02 6.17 5.36
N ILE A 148 -1.14 6.84 5.65
CA ILE A 148 -2.16 7.11 4.64
C ILE A 148 -1.53 7.84 3.45
N GLY A 149 -1.56 7.16 2.31
CA GLY A 149 -0.93 7.51 1.04
C GLY A 149 -1.34 6.49 -0.03
N ALA A 150 -0.54 6.31 -1.07
CA ALA A 150 -0.91 5.43 -2.18
C ALA A 150 -1.21 3.96 -1.78
N PRO A 151 -0.44 3.30 -0.89
CA PRO A 151 -0.77 1.95 -0.43
C PRO A 151 -2.11 1.85 0.32
N TYR A 152 -2.51 2.90 1.02
CA TYR A 152 -3.79 2.94 1.75
C TYR A 152 -4.99 2.86 0.80
N GLU A 153 -4.90 3.48 -0.37
CA GLU A 153 -5.98 3.45 -1.37
C GLU A 153 -6.24 2.02 -1.86
N LEU A 154 -5.19 1.18 -1.99
CA LEU A 154 -5.36 -0.24 -2.31
C LEU A 154 -5.94 -1.05 -1.13
N TYR A 155 -5.59 -0.69 0.11
CA TYR A 155 -6.21 -1.28 1.31
C TYR A 155 -7.73 -0.97 1.36
N VAL A 156 -8.12 0.25 1.02
CA VAL A 156 -9.53 0.66 0.91
C VAL A 156 -10.24 -0.08 -0.23
N LEU A 157 -9.60 -0.20 -1.39
CA LEU A 157 -10.12 -0.95 -2.53
C LEU A 157 -10.38 -2.43 -2.16
N ASN A 158 -9.50 -3.07 -1.40
CA ASN A 158 -9.72 -4.43 -0.92
C ASN A 158 -11.03 -4.58 -0.13
N ASN A 159 -11.37 -3.61 0.73
CA ASN A 159 -12.62 -3.66 1.49
C ASN A 159 -13.86 -3.57 0.60
N TYR A 160 -13.81 -2.76 -0.46
CA TYR A 160 -14.86 -2.73 -1.47
C TYR A 160 -15.02 -4.09 -2.18
N MET A 161 -13.91 -4.71 -2.59
CA MET A 161 -13.92 -5.94 -3.37
C MET A 161 -14.30 -7.19 -2.56
N LYS A 162 -14.23 -7.14 -1.22
CA LYS A 162 -14.78 -8.22 -0.38
C LYS A 162 -16.29 -8.44 -0.58
N HIS A 163 -16.97 -7.42 -1.10
CA HIS A 163 -18.42 -7.44 -1.32
C HIS A 163 -18.81 -7.26 -2.80
N ASN A 164 -17.84 -7.06 -3.70
CA ASN A 164 -18.05 -6.75 -5.10
C ASN A 164 -16.96 -7.38 -5.96
N MET A 165 -17.27 -7.80 -7.19
CA MET A 165 -16.24 -8.19 -8.16
C MET A 165 -15.45 -6.95 -8.63
N VAL A 166 -14.22 -7.16 -9.08
CA VAL A 166 -13.46 -6.14 -9.82
C VAL A 166 -14.18 -5.83 -11.14
N ALA A 167 -14.66 -4.59 -11.28
CA ALA A 167 -15.14 -4.10 -12.56
C ALA A 167 -13.95 -3.50 -13.34
N GLY A 168 -13.30 -4.33 -14.16
CA GLY A 168 -12.06 -3.98 -14.86
C GLY A 168 -12.03 -4.36 -16.34
N GLU A 169 -13.16 -4.74 -16.92
CA GLU A 169 -13.20 -5.30 -18.28
C GLU A 169 -12.92 -4.28 -19.37
N TYR A 170 -13.07 -2.97 -19.11
CA TYR A 170 -12.80 -1.94 -20.11
C TYR A 170 -11.33 -1.52 -20.08
N ALA A 171 -10.68 -1.59 -21.24
CA ALA A 171 -9.30 -1.24 -21.47
C ALA A 171 -9.21 -0.19 -22.59
N PRO A 172 -9.64 1.06 -22.32
CA PRO A 172 -9.64 2.11 -23.31
C PRO A 172 -8.23 2.38 -23.83
N LYS A 173 -8.17 2.81 -25.08
CA LYS A 173 -6.92 3.24 -25.71
C LYS A 173 -6.86 4.76 -25.73
N ALA A 174 -5.66 5.28 -25.48
CA ALA A 174 -5.37 6.70 -25.51
C ALA A 174 -4.19 6.94 -26.46
N ASN A 175 -4.25 8.03 -27.22
CA ASN A 175 -3.08 8.50 -27.95
C ASN A 175 -2.28 9.41 -27.01
N PHE A 176 -1.05 9.02 -26.71
CA PHE A 176 -0.15 9.74 -25.83
C PHE A 176 1.23 9.83 -26.49
N ASN A 177 1.75 11.04 -26.69
CA ASN A 177 3.05 11.28 -27.35
C ASN A 177 3.22 10.51 -28.69
N ALA A 178 2.20 10.57 -29.55
CA ALA A 178 2.14 9.86 -30.84
C ALA A 178 2.18 8.31 -30.76
N GLN A 179 2.06 7.73 -29.55
CA GLN A 179 1.90 6.30 -29.32
C GLN A 179 0.48 6.01 -28.83
N GLN A 180 -0.11 4.93 -29.32
CA GLN A 180 -1.34 4.41 -28.73
C GLN A 180 -0.98 3.55 -27.53
N ILE A 181 -1.56 3.87 -26.37
CA ILE A 181 -1.39 3.12 -25.14
C ILE A 181 -2.73 2.60 -24.66
N THR A 182 -2.72 1.40 -24.07
CA THR A 182 -3.90 0.82 -23.45
C THR A 182 -3.91 1.16 -21.97
N VAL A 183 -5.03 1.67 -21.46
CA VAL A 183 -5.19 2.14 -20.07
C VAL A 183 -6.28 1.32 -19.39
N PRO A 184 -6.02 0.04 -19.05
CA PRO A 184 -6.97 -0.75 -18.30
C PRO A 184 -7.09 -0.21 -16.87
N TYR A 185 -8.31 -0.17 -16.35
CA TYR A 185 -8.59 0.39 -15.05
C TYR A 185 -9.68 -0.38 -14.33
N VAL A 186 -9.55 -0.47 -13.01
CA VAL A 186 -10.62 -0.95 -12.13
C VAL A 186 -11.50 0.23 -11.79
N HIS A 187 -12.81 0.08 -11.88
CA HIS A 187 -13.74 1.13 -11.47
C HIS A 187 -14.71 0.68 -10.40
N ILE A 188 -15.11 1.67 -9.63
CA ILE A 188 -16.16 1.58 -8.63
C ILE A 188 -17.32 2.41 -9.15
N SER A 189 -18.55 1.95 -8.88
CA SER A 189 -19.77 2.61 -9.33
C SER A 189 -20.68 2.89 -8.15
N ARG A 190 -21.50 3.93 -8.24
CA ARG A 190 -22.65 4.08 -7.34
C ARG A 190 -23.66 2.95 -7.57
N PRO A 191 -24.37 2.46 -6.53
CA PRO A 191 -24.33 2.90 -5.13
C PRO A 191 -23.25 2.20 -4.28
N ASN A 192 -22.40 1.36 -4.87
CA ASN A 192 -21.46 0.51 -4.13
C ASN A 192 -20.29 1.31 -3.52
N ASP A 193 -20.12 2.58 -3.90
CA ASP A 193 -19.20 3.53 -3.27
C ASP A 193 -19.48 3.73 -1.77
N GLN A 194 -20.70 3.41 -1.29
CA GLN A 194 -21.05 3.43 0.14
C GLN A 194 -20.21 2.48 0.99
N LEU A 195 -19.60 1.46 0.39
CA LEU A 195 -18.75 0.48 1.07
C LEU A 195 -17.29 0.96 1.21
N LEU A 196 -16.94 2.08 0.59
CA LEU A 196 -15.61 2.65 0.70
C LEU A 196 -15.44 3.41 2.02
N ASN A 197 -14.35 3.10 2.71
CA ASN A 197 -13.85 3.96 3.76
C ASN A 197 -13.43 5.33 3.19
N GLN A 198 -13.32 6.32 4.09
CA GLN A 198 -12.79 7.63 3.74
C GLN A 198 -11.43 7.50 3.05
N SER A 199 -11.32 8.07 1.86
CA SER A 199 -10.22 7.87 0.91
C SER A 199 -10.28 8.92 -0.20
N VAL A 200 -9.26 8.97 -1.06
CA VAL A 200 -9.31 9.77 -2.28
C VAL A 200 -10.48 9.29 -3.15
N TYR A 201 -10.72 7.98 -3.30
CA TYR A 201 -11.90 7.47 -4.04
C TYR A 201 -13.20 8.10 -3.55
N LYS A 202 -13.45 8.06 -2.24
CA LYS A 202 -14.70 8.55 -1.66
C LYS A 202 -14.87 10.06 -1.86
N THR A 203 -13.77 10.78 -1.79
CA THR A 203 -13.71 12.23 -2.02
C THR A 203 -14.07 12.56 -3.48
N LEU A 204 -13.54 11.78 -4.45
CA LEU A 204 -13.83 11.94 -5.88
C LEU A 204 -15.30 11.62 -6.26
N PHE A 205 -15.99 10.78 -5.49
CA PHE A 205 -17.44 10.57 -5.66
C PHE A 205 -18.29 11.73 -5.11
N THR A 206 -17.78 12.45 -4.12
CA THR A 206 -18.56 13.41 -3.34
C THR A 206 -18.39 14.82 -3.87
N HIS A 207 -17.21 15.14 -4.40
CA HIS A 207 -16.89 16.48 -4.85
C HIS A 207 -16.52 16.53 -6.32
N LYS A 208 -16.87 17.66 -6.95
CA LYS A 208 -16.43 17.97 -8.31
C LYS A 208 -15.00 18.48 -8.28
N LEU A 209 -14.24 18.05 -9.29
CA LEU A 209 -12.92 18.59 -9.55
C LEU A 209 -12.99 19.72 -10.58
N THR A 210 -12.20 20.76 -10.36
CA THR A 210 -11.85 21.77 -11.36
C THR A 210 -11.10 21.13 -12.53
N LEU A 211 -10.92 21.87 -13.62
CA LEU A 211 -10.15 21.42 -14.79
C LEU A 211 -8.68 21.07 -14.47
N ASP A 212 -8.08 21.71 -13.48
CA ASP A 212 -6.73 21.43 -12.99
C ASP A 212 -6.69 20.31 -11.93
N GLY A 213 -7.85 19.71 -11.59
CA GLY A 213 -7.96 18.54 -10.74
C GLY A 213 -8.05 18.83 -9.24
N ARG A 214 -8.51 20.03 -8.85
CA ARG A 214 -8.69 20.45 -7.45
C ARG A 214 -10.15 20.39 -7.03
N VAL A 215 -10.41 20.17 -5.75
CA VAL A 215 -11.77 20.18 -5.21
C VAL A 215 -12.29 21.62 -5.12
N GLU A 216 -13.44 21.86 -5.74
CA GLU A 216 -14.17 23.12 -5.61
C GLU A 216 -14.82 23.16 -4.22
N SER A 217 -14.34 24.05 -3.33
CA SER A 217 -15.09 24.62 -2.19
C SER A 217 -15.09 23.98 -0.78
N GLU A 218 -14.17 23.10 -0.40
CA GLU A 218 -14.07 22.65 1.01
C GLU A 218 -12.65 22.75 1.58
N GLN A 219 -12.53 23.33 2.78
CA GLN A 219 -11.29 23.41 3.55
C GLN A 219 -11.36 22.50 4.78
N GLY A 220 -10.27 21.78 5.07
CA GLY A 220 -10.08 21.10 6.35
C GLY A 220 -10.19 19.56 6.33
N ASP A 221 -10.70 18.95 5.25
CA ASP A 221 -10.64 17.49 5.11
C ASP A 221 -9.24 17.01 4.66
N TYR A 222 -8.78 15.91 5.26
CA TYR A 222 -7.44 15.37 5.03
C TYR A 222 -7.25 14.88 3.58
N PHE A 223 -8.24 14.21 3.00
CA PHE A 223 -8.17 13.70 1.63
C PHE A 223 -8.38 14.80 0.61
N ILE A 224 -9.22 15.80 0.89
CA ILE A 224 -9.31 17.02 0.08
C ILE A 224 -7.95 17.73 0.02
N ASN A 225 -7.25 17.84 1.14
CA ASN A 225 -5.90 18.41 1.17
C ASN A 225 -4.90 17.61 0.33
N ILE A 226 -4.97 16.26 0.35
CA ILE A 226 -4.15 15.42 -0.54
C ILE A 226 -4.44 15.75 -2.00
N ILE A 227 -5.72 15.80 -2.41
CA ILE A 227 -6.10 16.10 -3.79
C ILE A 227 -5.59 17.49 -4.18
N ASN A 228 -5.91 18.52 -3.41
CA ASN A 228 -5.57 19.90 -3.76
C ASN A 228 -4.06 20.17 -3.83
N THR A 229 -3.24 19.40 -3.09
CA THR A 229 -1.78 19.59 -3.07
C THR A 229 -1.02 18.65 -4.00
N LYS A 230 -1.59 17.50 -4.37
CA LYS A 230 -0.89 16.44 -5.12
C LYS A 230 -1.58 16.04 -6.43
N SER A 231 -2.68 16.69 -6.81
CA SER A 231 -3.39 16.41 -8.06
C SER A 231 -2.74 17.09 -9.26
N ARG A 232 -2.62 16.35 -10.36
CA ARG A 232 -2.18 16.83 -11.67
C ARG A 232 -3.02 16.16 -12.75
N LYS A 233 -3.68 16.93 -13.61
CA LYS A 233 -4.32 16.37 -14.81
C LYS A 233 -3.26 15.83 -15.77
N LEU A 234 -3.42 14.60 -16.23
CA LEU A 234 -2.50 13.94 -17.15
C LEU A 234 -3.02 14.00 -18.59
N CYS A 235 -4.20 13.44 -18.84
CA CYS A 235 -4.76 13.30 -20.18
C CYS A 235 -6.28 13.07 -20.12
N THR A 236 -6.83 12.57 -21.22
CA THR A 236 -8.23 12.15 -21.32
C THR A 236 -8.28 10.80 -22.03
N VAL A 237 -9.05 9.87 -21.48
CA VAL A 237 -9.15 8.48 -21.93
C VAL A 237 -10.63 8.16 -22.10
N GLY A 238 -11.07 7.83 -23.31
CA GLY A 238 -12.50 7.57 -23.58
C GLY A 238 -13.42 8.75 -23.25
N GLY A 239 -12.91 9.98 -23.33
CA GLY A 239 -13.63 11.20 -22.93
C GLY A 239 -13.61 11.50 -21.43
N LEU A 240 -13.08 10.62 -20.59
CA LEU A 240 -12.92 10.83 -19.15
C LEU A 240 -11.55 11.44 -18.82
N PRO A 241 -11.49 12.47 -17.96
CA PRO A 241 -10.21 13.02 -17.54
C PRO A 241 -9.43 12.00 -16.69
N VAL A 242 -8.11 12.04 -16.78
CA VAL A 242 -7.23 11.27 -15.90
C VAL A 242 -6.42 12.23 -15.03
N TYR A 243 -6.44 12.02 -13.72
CA TYR A 243 -5.70 12.80 -12.75
C TYR A 243 -4.71 11.90 -12.01
N SER A 244 -3.44 12.31 -11.96
CA SER A 244 -2.48 11.72 -11.02
C SER A 244 -2.66 12.40 -9.68
N ILE A 245 -3.05 11.64 -8.66
CA ILE A 245 -3.23 12.13 -7.29
C ILE A 245 -2.35 11.27 -6.39
N ASN A 246 -1.33 11.90 -5.79
CA ASN A 246 -0.38 11.22 -4.91
C ASN A 246 0.27 9.96 -5.53
N GLY A 247 0.59 10.03 -6.83
CA GLY A 247 1.24 8.93 -7.57
C GLY A 247 0.30 7.83 -8.07
N ILE A 248 -1.03 8.00 -7.95
CA ILE A 248 -2.02 7.10 -8.50
C ILE A 248 -2.81 7.81 -9.61
N ASP A 249 -3.01 7.12 -10.73
CA ASP A 249 -3.78 7.64 -11.86
C ASP A 249 -5.26 7.26 -11.69
N TYR A 250 -6.07 8.26 -11.35
CA TYR A 250 -7.51 8.17 -11.17
C TYR A 250 -8.27 8.62 -12.41
N ILE A 251 -9.39 7.94 -12.69
CA ILE A 251 -10.27 8.19 -13.84
C ILE A 251 -11.69 8.47 -13.31
N PRO A 252 -11.99 9.69 -12.83
CA PRO A 252 -13.31 10.04 -12.35
C PRO A 252 -14.31 10.19 -13.52
N GLY A 253 -15.46 9.55 -13.37
CA GLY A 253 -16.66 9.74 -14.19
C GLY A 253 -17.79 10.36 -13.37
N ASN A 254 -18.99 10.45 -13.96
CA ASN A 254 -20.14 11.06 -13.29
C ASN A 254 -20.63 10.24 -12.08
N ASP A 255 -20.68 8.91 -12.23
CA ASP A 255 -21.13 7.98 -11.21
C ASP A 255 -20.14 6.84 -10.96
N THR A 256 -18.90 7.01 -11.43
CA THR A 256 -17.83 6.03 -11.31
C THR A 256 -16.51 6.70 -10.96
N VAL A 257 -15.64 5.98 -10.28
CA VAL A 257 -14.24 6.39 -10.07
C VAL A 257 -13.36 5.20 -10.38
N GLY A 258 -12.44 5.37 -11.33
CA GLY A 258 -11.46 4.37 -11.74
C GLY A 258 -10.07 4.58 -11.15
N ILE A 259 -9.32 3.49 -10.98
CA ILE A 259 -7.87 3.46 -10.77
C ILE A 259 -7.21 2.67 -11.91
N SER A 260 -6.14 3.22 -12.49
CA SER A 260 -5.41 2.48 -13.52
C SER A 260 -4.75 1.22 -12.94
N MET A 261 -4.79 0.11 -13.68
CA MET A 261 -4.15 -1.14 -13.22
C MET A 261 -2.63 -1.00 -13.12
N GLU A 262 -2.01 -0.18 -13.98
CA GLU A 262 -0.57 0.14 -13.86
C GLU A 262 -0.25 0.91 -12.58
N SER A 263 -1.15 1.77 -12.08
CA SER A 263 -0.95 2.41 -10.76
C SER A 263 -1.04 1.39 -9.62
N ILE A 264 -1.91 0.38 -9.72
CA ILE A 264 -1.94 -0.72 -8.75
C ILE A 264 -0.59 -1.45 -8.75
N VAL A 265 -0.04 -1.77 -9.93
CA VAL A 265 1.28 -2.39 -10.08
C VAL A 265 2.38 -1.52 -9.48
N GLU A 266 2.40 -0.21 -9.78
CA GLU A 266 3.41 0.71 -9.25
C GLU A 266 3.38 0.83 -7.73
N VAL A 267 2.20 0.97 -7.14
CA VAL A 267 2.04 1.02 -5.69
C VAL A 267 2.44 -0.31 -5.05
N SER A 268 2.13 -1.44 -5.70
CA SER A 268 2.55 -2.78 -5.25
C SER A 268 4.07 -2.89 -5.20
N HIS A 269 4.76 -2.42 -6.24
CA HIS A 269 6.23 -2.39 -6.29
C HIS A 269 6.80 -1.59 -5.12
N GLY A 270 6.31 -0.35 -4.95
CA GLY A 270 6.79 0.55 -3.90
C GLY A 270 6.60 -0.04 -2.50
N LEU A 271 5.44 -0.63 -2.22
CA LEU A 271 5.15 -1.25 -0.93
C LEU A 271 6.06 -2.47 -0.68
N LEU A 272 6.14 -3.40 -1.64
CA LEU A 272 6.96 -4.60 -1.52
C LEU A 272 8.44 -4.27 -1.31
N LEU A 273 8.98 -3.31 -2.08
CA LEU A 273 10.37 -2.86 -1.94
C LEU A 273 10.62 -2.26 -0.56
N SER A 274 9.75 -1.36 -0.11
CA SER A 274 9.90 -0.69 1.19
C SER A 274 9.91 -1.70 2.34
N ILE A 275 9.01 -2.68 2.30
CA ILE A 275 8.93 -3.75 3.30
C ILE A 275 10.17 -4.65 3.22
N ALA A 276 10.53 -5.14 2.04
CA ALA A 276 11.65 -6.05 1.87
C ALA A 276 12.98 -5.42 2.31
N GLN A 277 13.21 -4.15 1.99
CA GLN A 277 14.39 -3.40 2.41
C GLN A 277 14.43 -3.21 3.93
N THR A 278 13.32 -2.78 4.54
CA THR A 278 13.25 -2.59 6.00
C THR A 278 13.44 -3.92 6.75
N PHE A 279 12.87 -5.00 6.21
CA PHE A 279 13.04 -6.33 6.76
C PHE A 279 14.50 -6.80 6.63
N ALA A 280 15.14 -6.61 5.47
CA ALA A 280 16.54 -6.97 5.27
C ALA A 280 17.46 -6.18 6.19
N GLU A 281 17.19 -4.88 6.39
CA GLU A 281 17.93 -4.05 7.35
C GLU A 281 17.83 -4.57 8.79
N SER A 282 16.70 -5.17 9.14
CA SER A 282 16.43 -5.72 10.47
C SER A 282 16.98 -7.14 10.66
N ALA A 283 17.20 -7.85 9.56
CA ALA A 283 17.68 -9.23 9.49
C ALA A 283 19.15 -9.33 9.07
N LYS A 284 19.95 -8.25 9.17
CA LYS A 284 21.36 -8.19 8.70
C LYS A 284 22.26 -9.32 9.20
N ASN A 285 21.94 -9.93 10.35
CA ASN A 285 22.70 -11.03 10.92
C ASN A 285 22.21 -12.42 10.48
N ASP A 286 21.13 -12.49 9.71
CA ASP A 286 20.60 -13.71 9.08
C ASP A 286 20.89 -13.66 7.57
N GLN A 287 21.95 -14.38 7.18
CA GLN A 287 22.41 -14.41 5.80
C GLN A 287 21.38 -15.03 4.84
N ALA A 288 20.66 -16.06 5.28
CA ALA A 288 19.68 -16.74 4.45
C ALA A 288 18.48 -15.84 4.16
N CYS A 289 17.94 -15.20 5.22
CA CYS A 289 16.86 -14.22 5.09
C CYS A 289 17.28 -13.02 4.22
N THR A 290 18.49 -12.48 4.45
CA THR A 290 18.99 -11.34 3.67
C THR A 290 19.15 -11.69 2.19
N THR A 291 19.67 -12.88 1.88
CA THR A 291 19.81 -13.36 0.49
C THR A 291 18.46 -13.49 -0.20
N LEU A 292 17.47 -14.05 0.50
CA LEU A 292 16.09 -14.16 0.01
C LEU A 292 15.48 -12.79 -0.29
N LEU A 293 15.56 -11.84 0.64
CA LEU A 293 14.98 -10.51 0.51
C LEU A 293 15.66 -9.69 -0.60
N ASN A 294 16.98 -9.84 -0.78
CA ASN A 294 17.70 -9.22 -1.89
C ASN A 294 17.25 -9.77 -3.25
N ARG A 295 17.05 -11.09 -3.35
CA ARG A 295 16.46 -11.70 -4.55
C ARG A 295 15.07 -11.12 -4.83
N LEU A 296 14.20 -11.04 -3.82
CA LEU A 296 12.86 -10.46 -3.99
C LEU A 296 12.92 -9.00 -4.47
N THR A 297 13.80 -8.19 -3.88
CA THR A 297 14.02 -6.79 -4.27
C THR A 297 14.42 -6.66 -5.74
N GLN A 298 15.31 -7.53 -6.22
CA GLN A 298 15.69 -7.60 -7.63
C GLN A 298 14.51 -7.98 -8.52
N GLU A 299 13.77 -9.03 -8.16
CA GLU A 299 12.59 -9.49 -8.92
C GLU A 299 11.50 -8.42 -9.04
N ILE A 300 11.22 -7.69 -7.96
CA ILE A 300 10.24 -6.60 -7.96
C ILE A 300 10.66 -5.53 -8.97
N SER A 301 11.94 -5.15 -8.97
CA SER A 301 12.48 -4.05 -9.78
C SER A 301 12.65 -4.36 -11.27
N LYS A 302 12.42 -5.61 -11.72
CA LYS A 302 12.66 -6.02 -13.11
C LYS A 302 11.78 -5.30 -14.14
N ARG A 303 10.49 -5.13 -13.84
CA ARG A 303 9.54 -4.47 -14.74
C ARG A 303 9.33 -3.05 -14.23
N VAL A 304 9.47 -2.08 -15.12
CA VAL A 304 9.09 -0.70 -14.80
C VAL A 304 7.58 -0.55 -15.08
N PRO A 305 6.75 -0.17 -14.08
CA PRO A 305 5.34 0.14 -14.30
C PRO A 305 5.16 1.18 -15.41
N LYS A 306 4.12 0.99 -16.24
CA LYS A 306 3.82 1.82 -17.41
C LYS A 306 2.68 2.80 -17.13
N THR A 307 2.72 3.43 -15.96
CA THR A 307 1.73 4.44 -15.54
C THR A 307 1.74 5.64 -16.46
N LEU A 308 0.58 6.30 -16.59
CA LEU A 308 0.44 7.47 -17.45
C LEU A 308 1.32 8.61 -16.95
N SER A 309 1.39 8.78 -15.63
CA SER A 309 2.27 9.75 -14.98
C SER A 309 3.74 9.61 -15.43
N ARG A 310 4.28 8.39 -15.49
CA ARG A 310 5.66 8.13 -15.96
C ARG A 310 5.86 8.32 -17.45
N LEU A 311 4.81 8.22 -18.24
CA LEU A 311 4.87 8.46 -19.68
C LEU A 311 4.89 9.96 -20.00
N VAL A 312 4.29 10.81 -19.16
CA VAL A 312 4.30 12.27 -19.33
C VAL A 312 5.67 12.89 -19.03
N ASP A 313 6.39 12.32 -18.04
CA ASP A 313 7.68 12.85 -17.59
C ASP A 313 8.89 12.32 -18.42
N ARG A 314 8.64 11.71 -19.60
CA ARG A 314 9.64 11.28 -20.59
C ARG A 314 9.56 12.10 -21.87
#